data_AF-A0A2N5GR05-F1
#
_entry.id   AF-A0A2N5GR05-F1
#
_cell.length_a   1.000
_cell.length_b   1.000
_cell.length_c   1.000
_cell.angle_alpha   90.00
_cell.angle_beta   90.00
_cell.angle_gamma   90.00
#
_symmetry.space_group_name_H-M   'P 1'
#
loop_
_entity.id
_entity.type
_entity.pdbx_description
1 polymer ?
#
loop_
_entity_poly.entity_id
_entity_poly.type
_entity_poly.pdbx_seq_one_letter_code
_entity_poly.pdbx_strand_id
1 'polypeptide(L)'
;MKHSAKHVYEKMVDFKRFGTILLAVGAFFYLGAIIPSAANSMTDLYMMMAASTGFLAGSIFFFTVSKQYRTKLTEMDEGEEYLMKK
;
A
#
# COMPACT_ATOMS: atom_id res chain seq x y z
N MET A 1 -18.66 -21.80 -7.87
CA MET A 1 -17.67 -21.25 -6.91
C MET A 1 -16.59 -20.35 -7.55
N LYS A 2 -16.37 -20.37 -8.87
CA LYS A 2 -15.44 -19.49 -9.62
C LYS A 2 -15.46 -17.98 -9.32
N HIS A 3 -16.63 -17.41 -9.01
CA HIS A 3 -16.74 -15.98 -8.72
C HIS A 3 -16.07 -15.57 -7.39
N SER A 4 -15.95 -16.49 -6.42
CA SER A 4 -15.41 -16.18 -5.10
C SER A 4 -13.88 -15.97 -5.15
N ALA A 5 -13.14 -16.90 -5.76
CA ALA A 5 -11.68 -16.81 -5.86
C ALA A 5 -11.25 -15.58 -6.66
N LYS A 6 -11.93 -15.31 -7.79
CA LYS A 6 -11.70 -14.10 -8.60
C LYS A 6 -11.88 -12.83 -7.79
N HIS A 7 -12.97 -12.72 -7.03
CA HIS A 7 -13.26 -11.53 -6.21
C HIS A 7 -12.22 -11.33 -5.09
N VAL A 8 -11.77 -12.42 -4.46
CA VAL A 8 -10.70 -12.37 -3.44
C VAL A 8 -9.37 -11.92 -4.06
N TYR A 9 -9.05 -12.37 -5.28
CA TYR A 9 -7.89 -11.91 -6.04
C TYR A 9 -7.98 -10.43 -6.43
N GLU A 10 -9.11 -9.97 -6.94
CA GLU A 10 -9.32 -8.55 -7.27
C GLU A 10 -9.10 -7.67 -6.02
N LYS A 11 -9.66 -8.05 -4.87
CA LYS A 11 -9.40 -7.36 -3.59
C LYS A 11 -7.93 -7.38 -3.18
N MET A 12 -7.24 -8.51 -3.33
CA MET A 12 -5.81 -8.62 -3.05
C MET A 12 -5.02 -7.60 -3.88
N VAL A 13 -5.31 -7.50 -5.18
CA VAL A 13 -4.66 -6.58 -6.11
C VAL A 13 -4.97 -5.13 -5.76
N ASP A 14 -6.22 -4.81 -5.43
CA ASP A 14 -6.62 -3.46 -5.04
C ASP A 14 -5.89 -3.00 -3.77
N PHE A 15 -5.87 -3.82 -2.72
CA PHE A 15 -5.12 -3.50 -1.51
C PHE A 15 -3.62 -3.32 -1.77
N LYS A 16 -3.02 -4.13 -2.65
CA LYS A 16 -1.63 -3.94 -3.07
C LYS A 16 -1.45 -2.58 -3.76
N ARG A 17 -2.35 -2.20 -4.68
CA ARG A 17 -2.29 -0.92 -5.40
C ARG A 17 -2.44 0.27 -4.44
N PHE A 18 -3.38 0.22 -3.51
CA PHE A 18 -3.52 1.25 -2.46
C PHE A 18 -2.24 1.37 -1.64
N GLY A 19 -1.67 0.25 -1.20
CA GLY A 19 -0.39 0.24 -0.49
C GLY A 19 0.74 0.91 -1.28
N THR A 20 0.85 0.64 -2.58
CA THR A 20 1.86 1.26 -3.45
C THR A 20 1.64 2.77 -3.62
N ILE A 21 0.38 3.21 -3.82
CA ILE A 21 0.06 4.64 -3.98
C ILE A 21 0.39 5.40 -2.69
N LEU A 22 -0.03 4.89 -1.53
CA LEU A 22 0.29 5.50 -0.23
C LEU A 22 1.79 5.58 0.02
N LEU A 23 2.54 4.53 -0.35
CA LEU A 23 4.00 4.54 -0.23
C LEU A 23 4.62 5.63 -1.10
N ALA A 24 4.18 5.75 -2.35
CA ALA A 24 4.68 6.77 -3.28
C ALA A 24 4.39 8.18 -2.76
N VAL A 25 3.15 8.44 -2.31
CA VAL A 25 2.76 9.73 -1.73
C VAL A 25 3.57 10.03 -0.46
N GLY A 26 3.74 9.06 0.44
CA GLY A 26 4.57 9.20 1.64
C GLY A 26 6.04 9.50 1.33
N ALA A 27 6.59 8.92 0.26
CA ALA A 27 7.93 9.21 -0.21
C ALA A 27 8.06 10.65 -0.72
N PHE A 28 7.06 11.19 -1.43
CA PHE A 28 7.07 12.60 -1.83
C PHE A 28 7.07 13.56 -0.64
N PHE A 29 6.29 13.28 0.41
CA PHE A 29 6.34 14.07 1.65
C PHE A 29 7.71 14.00 2.33
N TYR A 30 8.34 12.83 2.36
CA TYR A 30 9.69 12.66 2.90
C TYR A 30 10.73 13.46 2.11
N LEU A 31 10.67 13.39 0.76
CA LEU A 31 11.55 14.18 -0.11
C LEU A 31 11.33 15.68 0.12
N GLY A 32 10.09 16.13 0.26
CA GLY A 32 9.75 17.52 0.58
C GLY A 32 10.33 18.00 1.92
N ALA A 33 10.43 17.10 2.91
CA ALA A 33 11.01 17.41 4.21
C ALA A 33 12.55 17.48 4.20
N ILE A 34 13.22 16.69 3.34
CA ILE A 34 14.69 16.61 3.29
C ILE A 34 15.30 17.66 2.37
N ILE A 35 14.61 18.06 1.31
CA ILE A 35 15.13 19.08 0.38
C ILE A 35 15.17 20.43 1.11
N PRO A 36 16.37 21.03 1.31
CA PRO A 36 16.50 22.29 2.02
C PRO A 36 15.78 23.40 1.25
N SER A 37 14.83 24.07 1.90
CA SER A 37 14.14 25.24 1.37
C SER A 37 14.14 26.32 2.43
N ALA A 38 14.61 27.51 2.08
CA ALA A 38 14.60 28.68 2.97
C ALA A 38 13.17 29.14 3.33
N ALA A 39 12.14 28.62 2.64
CA ALA A 39 10.73 28.94 2.88
C ALA A 39 10.04 28.01 3.88
N ASN A 40 10.65 26.87 4.25
CA ASN A 40 9.98 25.89 5.11
C ASN A 40 10.11 26.30 6.58
N SER A 41 8.98 26.52 7.26
CA SER A 41 8.97 26.67 8.71
C SER A 41 9.20 25.32 9.40
N MET A 42 9.58 25.35 10.68
CA MET A 42 9.68 24.12 11.49
C MET A 42 8.35 23.35 11.52
N THR A 43 7.23 24.07 11.54
CA THR A 43 5.88 23.47 11.49
C THR A 43 5.65 22.72 10.18
N ASP A 44 6.08 23.26 9.04
CA ASP A 44 5.94 22.61 7.74
C ASP A 44 6.73 21.30 7.69
N LEU A 45 7.96 21.30 8.23
CA LEU A 45 8.80 20.11 8.34
C LEU A 45 8.12 19.04 9.20
N TYR A 46 7.61 19.40 10.38
CA TYR A 46 6.89 18.46 11.24
C TYR A 46 5.64 17.89 10.57
N MET A 47 4.87 18.71 9.86
CA MET A 47 3.69 18.26 9.13
C MET A 47 4.05 17.30 7.99
N MET A 48 5.08 17.60 7.19
CA MET A 48 5.53 16.71 6.11
C MET A 48 6.05 15.37 6.65
N MET A 49 6.81 15.39 7.75
CA MET A 49 7.32 14.18 8.40
C MET A 49 6.19 13.35 9.01
N ALA A 50 5.22 13.99 9.67
CA ALA A 50 4.04 13.32 10.21
C ALA A 50 3.19 12.71 9.09
N ALA A 51 2.95 13.44 8.00
CA ALA A 51 2.25 12.95 6.83
C ALA A 51 2.99 11.74 6.23
N SER A 52 4.29 11.87 5.94
CA SER A 52 5.12 10.78 5.41
C SER A 52 5.02 9.51 6.26
N THR A 53 5.14 9.65 7.58
CA THR A 53 5.03 8.53 8.52
C THR A 53 3.63 7.90 8.49
N GLY A 54 2.58 8.71 8.46
CA GLY A 54 1.19 8.24 8.36
C GLY A 54 0.91 7.49 7.06
N PHE A 55 1.38 8.02 5.92
CA PHE A 55 1.27 7.37 4.62
C PHE A 55 2.06 6.04 4.56
N LEU A 56 3.25 6.00 5.17
CA LEU A 56 4.04 4.76 5.29
C LEU A 56 3.31 3.71 6.14
N ALA A 57 2.79 4.10 7.31
CA ALA A 57 2.02 3.20 8.16
C ALA A 57 0.78 2.65 7.44
N GLY A 58 0.04 3.52 6.72
CA GLY A 58 -1.09 3.12 5.89
C GLY A 58 -0.69 2.14 4.79
N SER A 59 0.43 2.39 4.11
CA SER A 59 0.97 1.49 3.09
C SER A 59 1.28 0.09 3.64
N ILE A 60 1.96 0.01 4.79
CA ILE A 60 2.27 -1.25 5.48
C ILE A 60 0.99 -2.00 5.84
N PHE A 61 -0.02 -1.29 6.35
CA PHE A 61 -1.33 -1.87 6.65
C PHE A 61 -1.95 -2.53 5.40
N PHE A 62 -2.02 -1.80 4.29
CA PHE A 62 -2.62 -2.32 3.05
C PHE A 62 -1.83 -3.48 2.43
N PHE A 63 -0.49 -3.47 2.51
CA PHE A 63 0.32 -4.62 2.10
C PHE A 63 0.09 -5.83 3.00
N THR A 64 -0.08 -5.62 4.31
CA THR A 64 -0.40 -6.69 5.26
C THR A 64 -1.74 -7.33 4.92
N VAL A 65 -2.77 -6.51 4.67
CA VAL A 65 -4.08 -6.99 4.25
C VAL A 65 -3.98 -7.74 2.92
N SER A 66 -3.32 -7.17 1.90
CA SER A 66 -3.09 -7.85 0.61
C SER A 66 -2.41 -9.21 0.79
N LYS A 67 -1.42 -9.31 1.68
CA LYS A 67 -0.76 -10.59 2.01
C LYS A 67 -1.73 -11.60 2.62
N GLN A 68 -2.65 -11.18 3.50
CA GLN A 68 -3.68 -12.07 4.04
C GLN A 68 -4.62 -12.59 2.96
N TYR A 69 -5.04 -11.73 2.01
CA TYR A 69 -5.85 -12.18 0.86
C TYR A 69 -5.09 -13.15 -0.03
N ARG A 70 -3.78 -12.95 -0.21
CA ARG A 70 -2.92 -13.90 -0.94
C ARG A 70 -2.87 -15.26 -0.25
N THR A 71 -2.66 -15.29 1.08
CA THR A 71 -2.69 -16.54 1.86
C THR A 71 -4.04 -17.25 1.71
N LYS A 72 -5.14 -16.50 1.81
CA LYS A 72 -6.49 -17.03 1.62
C LYS A 72 -6.70 -17.62 0.22
N LEU A 73 -6.10 -17.06 -0.84
CA LEU A 73 -6.18 -17.60 -2.20
C LEU A 73 -5.43 -18.92 -2.33
N THR A 74 -4.26 -19.06 -1.71
CA THR A 74 -3.51 -20.33 -1.72
C THR A 74 -4.25 -21.47 -1.04
N GLU A 75 -5.13 -21.17 -0.08
CA GLU A 75 -6.01 -22.15 0.56
C GLU A 75 -7.24 -22.53 -0.28
N MET A 76 -7.50 -21.83 -1.40
CA MET A 76 -8.64 -22.12 -2.29
C MET A 76 -8.18 -22.97 -3.49
N ASP A 77 -8.91 -24.03 -3.81
CA ASP A 77 -8.59 -24.96 -4.92
C ASP A 77 -8.34 -24.25 -6.27
N GLU A 78 -9.10 -23.19 -6.57
CA GLU A 78 -8.98 -22.41 -7.81
C GLU A 78 -8.10 -21.14 -7.64
N GLY A 79 -7.62 -20.83 -6.44
CA GLY A 79 -6.92 -19.58 -6.15
C GLY A 79 -5.49 -19.54 -6.71
N GLU A 80 -4.80 -20.68 -6.76
CA GLU A 80 -3.48 -20.81 -7.37
C GLU A 80 -3.49 -20.46 -8.87
N GLU A 81 -4.57 -20.75 -9.61
CA GLU A 81 -4.71 -20.37 -11.02
C GLU A 81 -4.65 -18.84 -11.22
N TYR A 82 -5.23 -18.08 -10.29
CA TYR A 82 -5.19 -16.62 -10.33
C TYR A 82 -3.84 -16.04 -9.88
N LEU A 83 -3.13 -16.71 -8.97
CA LEU A 83 -1.80 -16.28 -8.54
C LEU A 83 -0.72 -16.50 -9.61
N MET A 84 -0.90 -17.51 -10.46
CA MET A 84 0.02 -17.87 -11.55
C MET A 84 -0.23 -17.07 -12.84
N LYS A 85 -1.39 -16.42 -12.98
CA LYS A 85 -1.64 -15.41 -14.02
C LYS A 85 -0.86 -14.13 -13.70
N LYS A 86 0.38 -14.08 -14.16
CA LYS A 86 1.30 -12.96 -13.97
C LYS A 86 1.23 -11.97 -15.14
#